data_AF-A0A3B9Y9C4-F1
#
_entry.id   AF-A0A3B9Y9C4-F1
#
_cell.length_a   1.000
_cell.length_b   1.000
_cell.length_c   1.000
_cell.angle_alpha   90.00
_cell.angle_beta   90.00
_cell.angle_gamma   90.00
#
_symmetry.space_group_name_H-M   'P 1'
#
loop_
_entity.id
_entity.type
_entity.pdbx_description
1 polymer ?
#
loop_
_entity_poly.entity_id
_entity_poly.type
_entity_poly.pdbx_seq_one_letter_code
_entity_poly.pdbx_strand_id
1 'polypeptide(L)' 'IALNAPAKYNEIEQLLHKHADDQVLLFSEYNPVVEEISRRFCLPSITYKTPAEERRTILERFRTGQYTKLATGRVL' A
#
# COMPACT_ATOMS: atom_id res chain seq x y z
N ILE A 1 3.35 6.82 -21.88
CA ILE A 1 2.95 5.98 -20.72
C ILE A 1 2.71 6.90 -19.54
N ALA A 2 1.45 7.21 -19.25
CA ALA A 2 1.02 8.15 -18.20
C ALA A 2 0.92 7.48 -16.82
N LEU A 3 2.03 6.92 -16.33
CA LEU A 3 2.12 6.39 -14.95
C LEU A 3 2.52 7.47 -13.94
N ASN A 4 3.14 8.56 -14.39
CA ASN A 4 3.49 9.72 -13.55
C ASN A 4 2.39 10.78 -13.58
N ALA A 5 1.13 10.40 -13.41
CA ALA A 5 0.05 11.38 -13.32
C ALA A 5 -0.08 11.79 -11.84
N PRO A 6 0.48 12.94 -11.40
CA PRO A 6 0.33 13.43 -10.03
C PRO A 6 -1.13 13.45 -9.56
N ALA A 7 -2.07 13.65 -10.49
CA ALA A 7 -3.51 13.53 -10.24
C ALA A 7 -3.91 12.19 -9.57
N LYS A 8 -3.33 11.06 -9.97
CA LYS A 8 -3.65 9.75 -9.38
C LYS A 8 -3.27 9.67 -7.90
N TYR A 9 -2.15 10.27 -7.52
CA TYR A 9 -1.73 10.30 -6.12
C TYR A 9 -2.63 11.19 -5.27
N ASN A 10 -3.14 12.29 -5.84
CA ASN A 10 -4.11 13.14 -5.15
C ASN A 10 -5.43 12.40 -4.91
N GLU A 11 -5.91 11.63 -5.90
CA GLU A 11 -7.10 10.79 -5.71
C GLU A 11 -6.88 9.70 -4.64
N ILE A 12 -5.70 9.06 -4.63
CA ILE A 12 -5.35 8.08 -3.58
C ILE A 12 -5.35 8.76 -2.19
N GLU A 13 -4.78 9.95 -2.06
CA GLU A 13 -4.78 10.72 -0.82
C GLU A 13 -6.21 11.04 -0.36
N GLN A 14 -7.08 11.50 -1.26
CA GLN A 14 -8.47 11.76 -0.95
C GLN A 14 -9.22 10.50 -0.49
N LEU A 15 -9.00 9.36 -1.15
CA LEU A 15 -9.58 8.08 -0.75
C LEU A 15 -9.05 7.63 0.62
N LEU A 16 -7.74 7.75 0.87
CA LEU A 16 -7.16 7.42 2.18
C LEU A 16 -7.72 8.29 3.30
N HIS A 17 -7.96 9.58 3.05
CA HIS A 17 -8.62 10.47 4.00
C HIS A 17 -10.09 10.12 4.23
N LYS A 18 -10.82 9.82 3.15
CA LYS A 18 -12.24 9.40 3.24
C LYS A 18 -12.39 8.09 4.02
N HIS A 19 -11.40 7.21 3.92
CA HIS A 19 -11.35 5.90 4.56
C HIS A 19 -10.39 5.89 5.77
N ALA A 20 -10.33 7.01 6.51
CA ALA A 20 -9.43 7.16 7.65
C ALA A 20 -9.65 6.09 8.74
N ASP A 21 -10.90 5.69 8.97
CA ASP A 21 -11.27 4.70 9.98
C ASP A 21 -11.41 3.26 9.42
N ASP A 22 -11.32 3.10 8.10
CA ASP A 22 -11.48 1.81 7.44
C ASP A 22 -10.14 1.06 7.30
N GLN A 23 -10.24 -0.27 7.14
CA GLN A 23 -9.12 -1.07 6.65
C GLN A 23 -9.02 -0.96 5.11
N VAL A 24 -7.88 -0.48 4.61
CA VAL A 24 -7.64 -0.24 3.18
C VAL A 24 -6.45 -1.06 2.70
N LEU A 25 -6.66 -1.83 1.63
CA LEU A 25 -5.62 -2.54 0.89
C LEU A 25 -5.45 -1.91 -0.50
N LEU A 26 -4.31 -1.26 -0.72
CA LEU A 26 -3.91 -0.72 -2.02
C LEU A 26 -3.13 -1.77 -2.80
N PHE A 27 -3.65 -2.18 -3.95
CA PHE A 27 -3.00 -3.14 -4.83
C PHE A 27 -2.56 -2.49 -6.14
N SER A 28 -1.34 -2.79 -6.59
CA SER A 28 -0.87 -2.42 -7.92
C SER A 28 0.02 -3.52 -8.50
N GLU A 29 -0.11 -3.77 -9.80
CA GLU A 29 0.81 -4.69 -10.50
C GLU A 29 2.22 -4.09 -10.68
N TYR A 30 2.35 -2.76 -10.57
CA TYR A 30 3.61 -2.04 -10.74
C TYR A 30 4.27 -1.79 -9.38
N ASN A 31 5.29 -2.58 -9.04
CA ASN A 31 6.04 -2.42 -7.79
C ASN A 31 6.60 -1.00 -7.57
N PRO A 32 7.07 -0.25 -8.58
CA PRO A 32 7.49 1.14 -8.38
C PRO A 32 6.38 2.05 -7.86
N VAL A 33 5.12 1.80 -8.24
CA VAL A 33 3.96 2.54 -7.72
C VAL A 33 3.71 2.19 -6.26
N VAL A 34 3.83 0.91 -5.89
CA VAL A 34 3.70 0.45 -4.50
C VAL A 34 4.77 1.08 -3.61
N GLU A 35 6.02 1.06 -4.06
CA GLU A 35 7.14 1.69 -3.36
C GLU A 35 6.93 3.22 -3.23
N GLU A 36 6.39 3.88 -4.26
CA GLU A 36 6.10 5.32 -4.21
C GLU A 36 4.96 5.66 -3.25
N ILE A 37 3.85 4.90 -3.28
CA ILE A 37 2.72 5.05 -2.34
C ILE A 37 3.20 4.82 -0.90
N SER A 38 3.99 3.77 -0.68
CA SER A 38 4.60 3.44 0.60
C SER A 38 5.42 4.60 1.16
N ARG A 39 6.33 5.16 0.35
CA ARG A 39 7.15 6.33 0.73
C ARG A 39 6.32 7.58 0.96
N ARG A 40 5.38 7.90 0.06
CA ARG A 40 4.62 9.15 0.08
C ARG A 40 3.63 9.22 1.22
N PHE A 41 2.99 8.10 1.55
CA PHE A 41 1.93 8.03 2.56
C PHE A 41 2.36 7.28 3.83
N CYS A 42 3.65 6.94 3.95
CA CYS A 42 4.23 6.20 5.08
C CYS A 42 3.48 4.90 5.41
N LEU A 43 3.04 4.18 4.37
CA LEU A 43 2.28 2.94 4.51
C LEU A 43 3.22 1.73 4.49
N PRO A 44 2.96 0.67 5.29
CA PRO A 44 3.65 -0.59 5.10
C PRO A 44 3.38 -1.12 3.68
N SER A 45 4.37 -1.79 3.09
CA SER A 45 4.25 -2.32 1.74
C SER A 45 4.84 -3.72 1.57
N ILE A 46 4.16 -4.57 0.81
CA ILE A 46 4.63 -5.91 0.44
C ILE A 46 4.91 -5.95 -1.07
N THR A 47 6.13 -6.35 -1.43
CA THR A 47 6.52 -6.61 -2.82
C THR A 47 7.23 -7.95 -2.92
N TYR A 48 7.70 -8.31 -4.12
CA TYR A 48 8.50 -9.54 -4.32
C TYR A 48 9.84 -9.51 -3.56
N LYS A 49 10.31 -8.31 -3.20
CA LYS A 49 11.53 -8.10 -2.43
C LYS A 49 11.32 -8.28 -0.92
N THR A 50 10.07 -8.28 -0.44
CA THR A 50 9.76 -8.40 0.99
C THR A 50 10.01 -9.85 1.45
N PRO A 51 10.93 -10.08 2.40
CA PRO A 51 11.21 -11.40 2.96
C PRO A 51 9.97 -12.05 3.56
N ALA A 52 9.94 -13.39 3.61
CA ALA A 52 8.78 -14.15 4.06
C ALA A 52 8.35 -13.82 5.50
N GLU A 53 9.32 -13.67 6.42
CA GLU A 53 9.03 -13.33 7.82
C GLU A 53 8.45 -11.91 7.99
N GLU A 54 9.02 -10.95 7.26
CA GLU A 54 8.51 -9.57 7.24
C GLU A 54 7.10 -9.52 6.66
N ARG A 55 6.87 -10.20 5.53
CA ARG A 55 5.55 -10.32 4.90
C ARG A 55 4.51 -10.87 5.87
N ARG A 56 4.83 -11.98 6.55
CA ARG A 56 3.93 -12.59 7.55
C ARG A 56 3.57 -11.59 8.64
N THR A 57 4.57 -10.89 9.18
CA THR A 57 4.37 -9.89 10.23
C THR A 57 3.47 -8.75 9.77
N ILE A 58 3.71 -8.20 8.57
CA ILE A 58 2.90 -7.11 8.01
C ILE A 58 1.44 -7.57 7.81
N LEU A 59 1.23 -8.76 7.23
CA LEU A 59 -0.11 -9.30 7.00
C LEU A 59 -0.85 -9.59 8.30
N GLU A 60 -0.17 -10.09 9.33
CA GLU A 60 -0.77 -10.35 10.65
C GLU A 60 -1.18 -9.05 11.34
N ARG A 61 -0.31 -8.02 11.31
CA ARG A 61 -0.64 -6.68 11.81
C ARG A 61 -1.79 -6.03 11.05
N PHE A 62 -1.86 -6.23 9.73
CA PHE A 62 -2.98 -5.76 8.93
C PHE A 62 -4.29 -6.48 9.30
N ARG A 63 -4.28 -7.80 9.37
CA ARG A 63 -5.45 -8.63 9.75
C ARG A 63 -5.99 -8.32 11.15
N THR A 64 -5.12 -8.00 12.09
CA THR A 64 -5.49 -7.66 13.48
C THR A 64 -5.89 -6.19 13.65
N GLY A 65 -5.82 -5.37 12.61
CA GLY A 65 -6.15 -3.95 12.66
C GLY A 65 -5.07 -3.05 13.25
N GLN A 66 -3.91 -3.61 13.62
CA GLN A 66 -2.75 -2.81 14.05
C GLN A 66 -2.24 -1.93 12.91
N TYR A 67 -2.29 -2.45 11.68
CA TYR A 67 -2.17 -1.64 10.47
C TYR A 67 -3.53 -1.58 9.79
N THR A 68 -4.07 -0.38 9.61
CA THR A 68 -5.33 -0.19 8.90
C THR A 68 -5.14 0.12 7.42
N LYS A 69 -3.91 0.37 6.96
CA LYS A 69 -3.59 0.66 5.56
C LYS A 69 -2.36 -0.15 5.13
N LEU A 70 -2.42 -0.77 3.95
CA LEU A 70 -1.35 -1.61 3.40
C LEU A 70 -1.29 -1.45 1.89
N ALA A 71 -0.09 -1.27 1.34
CA ALA A 71 0.15 -1.30 -0.10
C ALA A 71 0.80 -2.63 -0.53
N THR A 72 0.39 -3.23 -1.64
CA THR A 72 0.93 -4.51 -2.09
C THR A 72 1.10 -4.57 -3.61
N GLY A 73 2.19 -5.20 -4.03
CA GLY A 73 2.49 -5.54 -5.42
C GLY A 73 1.81 -6.82 -5.89
N ARG A 74 2.10 -7.25 -7.12
CA ARG A 74 1.77 -8.61 -7.61
C ARG A 74 2.61 -9.64 -6.85
N VAL A 75 2.11 -10.06 -5.70
CA VAL A 75 2.69 -11.11 -4.84
C VAL A 75 1.66 -11.91 -4.04
N LEU A 76 0.38 -11.54 -4.17
CA LEU A 76 -0.77 -12.25 -3.63
C LEU A 76 -1.34 -13.20 -4.67
#